data_AF-A0A838H4Q3-F1
#
_entry.id   AF-A0A838H4Q3-F1
#
_cell.length_a   1.000
_cell.length_b   1.000
_cell.length_c   1.000
_cell.angle_alpha   90.00
_cell.angle_beta   90.00
_cell.angle_gamma   90.00
#
_symmetry.space_group_name_H-M   'P 1'
#
loop_
_entity.id
_entity.type
_entity.pdbx_description
1 polymer ?
#
loop_
_entity_poly.entity_id
_entity_poly.type
_entity_poly.pdbx_seq_one_letter_code
_entity_poly.pdbx_strand_id
1 'polypeptide(L)'
;MLDLVAAETGHAAQADKRHPANLPRSALGDAGEVLDVQAKDAYRRRLAEIDDDIEQARSSGDTERAAQADAERDFLVRELARAFDLGGRDRRAASASERARASVTRAIRQAMARVGEHHPQLGEYLSRTIRTGTHCAYCPDPRAPAGWQV
;
A
#
# COMPACT_ATOMS: atom_id res chain seq x y z
N MET A 1 -70.48 26.48 -34.10
CA MET A 1 -70.39 25.30 -34.98
C MET A 1 -69.22 25.57 -35.91
N LEU A 2 -68.21 24.68 -35.87
CA LEU A 2 -66.95 24.64 -36.63
C LEU A 2 -65.86 25.65 -36.23
N ASP A 3 -64.56 25.34 -36.31
CA ASP A 3 -63.71 24.26 -35.78
C ASP A 3 -62.25 24.78 -35.89
N LEU A 4 -61.34 24.18 -35.12
CA LEU A 4 -59.86 24.15 -35.14
C LEU A 4 -59.16 24.61 -36.47
N VAL A 5 -58.00 25.28 -36.50
CA VAL A 5 -56.65 24.75 -36.16
C VAL A 5 -55.61 25.89 -36.06
N ALA A 6 -54.63 25.65 -35.19
CA ALA A 6 -53.44 26.42 -34.81
C ALA A 6 -52.48 26.86 -35.94
N ALA A 7 -51.73 27.93 -35.65
CA ALA A 7 -50.32 28.05 -36.00
C ALA A 7 -49.63 29.06 -35.07
N GLU A 8 -48.80 28.53 -34.18
CA GLU A 8 -47.91 29.28 -33.29
C GLU A 8 -46.62 29.66 -34.03
N THR A 9 -46.03 30.80 -33.70
CA THR A 9 -44.57 30.93 -33.47
C THR A 9 -44.24 32.28 -32.84
N GLY A 10 -44.42 32.34 -31.51
CA GLY A 10 -43.95 33.44 -30.67
C GLY A 10 -42.60 33.11 -30.03
N HIS A 11 -41.58 33.85 -30.46
CA HIS A 11 -40.38 34.28 -29.74
C HIS A 11 -39.48 33.23 -29.06
N ALA A 12 -38.26 33.13 -29.57
CA ALA A 12 -37.18 32.24 -29.14
C ALA A 12 -36.91 32.31 -27.62
N ALA A 13 -36.89 31.12 -27.02
CA ALA A 13 -36.56 30.87 -25.64
C ALA A 13 -35.09 31.24 -25.33
N GLN A 14 -34.95 32.07 -24.32
CA GLN A 14 -33.71 32.50 -23.70
C GLN A 14 -33.11 31.33 -22.90
N ALA A 15 -31.81 31.11 -23.09
CA ALA A 15 -31.06 30.00 -22.52
C ALA A 15 -31.06 29.99 -20.98
N ASP A 16 -31.71 29.00 -20.38
CA ASP A 16 -31.55 28.68 -18.97
C ASP A 16 -30.34 27.73 -18.80
N LYS A 17 -29.22 28.32 -18.39
CA LYS A 17 -28.04 27.61 -17.90
C LYS A 17 -28.09 27.65 -16.38
N ARG A 18 -28.33 26.51 -15.70
CA ARG A 18 -28.02 26.18 -14.27
C ARG A 18 -28.94 25.04 -13.81
N HIS A 19 -28.56 23.88 -13.30
CA HIS A 19 -27.41 23.39 -12.53
C HIS A 19 -27.27 21.87 -12.77
N PRO A 20 -26.06 21.28 -12.93
CA PRO A 20 -25.91 19.86 -12.65
C PRO A 20 -26.07 19.64 -11.15
N ALA A 21 -26.95 18.71 -10.78
CA ALA A 21 -27.21 18.29 -9.41
C ALA A 21 -25.89 18.04 -8.68
N ASN A 22 -25.63 18.85 -7.67
CA ASN A 22 -24.56 18.64 -6.70
C ASN A 22 -24.95 17.44 -5.83
N LEU A 23 -24.62 16.23 -6.32
CA LEU A 23 -24.68 15.03 -5.49
C LEU A 23 -23.71 15.23 -4.32
N PRO A 24 -24.16 15.05 -3.06
CA PRO A 24 -23.31 15.28 -1.91
C PRO A 24 -22.08 14.36 -1.98
N ARG A 25 -20.90 14.99 -2.08
CA ARG A 25 -19.57 14.36 -2.08
C ARG A 25 -19.29 13.48 -0.86
N SER A 26 -20.19 13.44 0.12
CA SER A 26 -20.04 12.70 1.38
C SER A 26 -20.18 11.18 1.21
N ALA A 27 -21.07 10.69 0.34
CA ALA A 27 -21.27 9.24 0.16
C ALA A 27 -20.21 8.59 -0.74
N LEU A 28 -19.70 9.35 -1.73
CA LEU A 28 -18.57 8.95 -2.58
C LEU A 28 -17.22 9.12 -1.87
N GLY A 29 -17.11 10.03 -0.90
CA GLY A 29 -15.91 10.27 -0.11
C GLY A 29 -15.54 9.08 0.75
N ASP A 30 -16.46 8.61 1.59
CA ASP A 30 -16.20 7.47 2.48
C ASP A 30 -16.03 6.15 1.72
N ALA A 31 -16.82 5.93 0.66
CA ALA A 31 -16.65 4.76 -0.20
C ALA A 31 -15.30 4.80 -0.95
N GLY A 32 -14.88 5.98 -1.44
CA GLY A 32 -13.59 6.20 -2.08
C GLY A 32 -12.41 6.05 -1.12
N GLU A 33 -12.53 6.54 0.11
CA GLU A 33 -11.52 6.40 1.18
C GLU A 33 -11.37 4.93 1.62
N VAL A 34 -12.48 4.20 1.78
CA VAL A 34 -12.45 2.77 2.11
C VAL A 34 -11.85 1.94 0.97
N LEU A 35 -12.21 2.26 -0.28
CA LEU A 35 -11.59 1.66 -1.47
C LEU A 35 -10.09 1.98 -1.57
N ASP A 36 -9.70 3.21 -1.23
CA ASP A 36 -8.31 3.65 -1.20
C ASP A 36 -7.50 2.91 -0.10
N VAL A 37 -8.08 2.71 1.08
CA VAL A 37 -7.46 1.89 2.16
C VAL A 37 -7.30 0.43 1.73
N GLN A 38 -8.35 -0.19 1.19
CA GLN A 38 -8.30 -1.57 0.72
C GLN A 38 -7.30 -1.76 -0.42
N ALA A 39 -7.25 -0.82 -1.37
CA ALA A 39 -6.28 -0.83 -2.45
C ALA A 39 -4.85 -0.69 -1.90
N LYS A 40 -4.60 0.28 -1.00
CA LYS A 40 -3.30 0.45 -0.33
C LYS A 40 -2.85 -0.81 0.40
N ASP A 41 -3.76 -1.51 1.08
CA ASP A 41 -3.44 -2.77 1.77
C ASP A 41 -3.13 -3.92 0.82
N ALA A 42 -3.86 -4.06 -0.28
CA ALA A 42 -3.56 -5.04 -1.33
C ALA A 42 -2.16 -4.80 -1.93
N TYR A 43 -1.81 -3.54 -2.16
CA TYR A 43 -0.48 -3.17 -2.66
C TYR A 43 0.64 -3.38 -1.66
N ARG A 44 0.42 -3.08 -0.38
CA ARG A 44 1.39 -3.40 0.70
C ARG A 44 1.64 -4.91 0.77
N ARG A 45 0.59 -5.72 0.65
CA ARG A 45 0.72 -7.18 0.61
C ARG A 45 1.56 -7.63 -0.58
N ARG A 46 1.29 -7.09 -1.76
CA ARG A 46 2.07 -7.42 -2.97
C ARG A 46 3.54 -7.02 -2.85
N LEU A 47 3.85 -5.87 -2.25
CA LEU A 47 5.23 -5.47 -1.99
C LEU A 47 5.94 -6.43 -1.02
N ALA A 48 5.24 -6.90 0.02
CA ALA A 48 5.78 -7.87 0.95
C ALA A 48 6.08 -9.22 0.27
N GLU A 49 5.20 -9.69 -0.63
CA GLU A 49 5.44 -10.90 -1.43
C GLU A 49 6.71 -10.76 -2.29
N ILE A 50 6.88 -9.63 -2.98
CA ILE A 50 8.06 -9.38 -3.81
C ILE A 50 9.33 -9.31 -2.95
N ASP A 51 9.26 -8.69 -1.76
CA ASP A 51 10.39 -8.66 -0.83
C ASP A 51 10.79 -10.07 -0.35
N ASP A 52 9.81 -10.95 -0.10
CA ASP A 52 10.04 -12.36 0.23
C ASP A 52 10.70 -13.11 -0.95
N ASP A 53 10.24 -12.88 -2.18
CA ASP A 53 10.83 -13.47 -3.40
C ASP A 53 12.28 -13.02 -3.61
N ILE A 54 12.60 -11.74 -3.36
CA ILE A 54 13.96 -11.20 -3.42
C ILE A 54 14.85 -11.90 -2.39
N GLU A 55 14.36 -12.08 -1.16
CA GLU A 55 15.10 -12.74 -0.08
C GLU A 55 15.38 -14.21 -0.43
N GLN A 56 14.36 -14.94 -0.91
CA GLN A 56 14.51 -16.32 -1.36
C GLN A 56 15.55 -16.43 -2.48
N ALA A 57 15.43 -15.62 -3.54
CA ALA A 57 16.36 -15.62 -4.66
C ALA A 57 17.81 -15.34 -4.22
N ARG A 58 18.01 -14.39 -3.30
CA ARG A 58 19.34 -14.10 -2.75
C ARG A 58 19.88 -15.23 -1.88
N SER A 59 19.04 -15.86 -1.07
CA SER A 59 19.43 -17.01 -0.25
C SER A 59 19.85 -18.22 -1.09
N SER A 60 19.25 -18.40 -2.27
CA SER A 60 19.60 -19.46 -3.22
C SER A 60 20.73 -19.06 -4.19
N GLY A 61 21.29 -17.85 -4.07
CA GLY A 61 22.34 -17.33 -4.96
C GLY A 61 21.87 -16.95 -6.37
N ASP A 62 20.56 -16.87 -6.61
CA ASP A 62 19.97 -16.51 -7.88
C ASP A 62 19.90 -14.98 -8.04
N THR A 63 21.01 -14.39 -8.45
CA THR A 63 21.16 -12.94 -8.56
C THR A 63 20.30 -12.33 -9.66
N GLU A 64 20.00 -13.09 -10.72
CA GLU A 64 19.18 -12.62 -11.83
C GLU A 64 17.72 -12.51 -11.40
N ARG A 65 17.17 -13.55 -10.75
CA ARG A 65 15.82 -13.52 -10.20
C ARG A 65 15.66 -12.42 -9.15
N ALA A 66 16.67 -12.22 -8.30
CA ALA A 66 16.65 -11.14 -7.31
C ALA A 66 16.59 -9.76 -7.98
N ALA A 67 17.39 -9.52 -9.02
CA ALA A 67 17.39 -8.25 -9.76
C ALA A 67 16.06 -8.01 -10.49
N GLN A 68 15.45 -9.06 -11.04
CA GLN A 68 14.14 -8.96 -11.69
C GLN A 68 13.04 -8.60 -10.69
N ALA A 69 13.04 -9.23 -9.51
CA ALA A 69 12.07 -8.93 -8.46
C ALA A 69 12.29 -7.52 -7.87
N ASP A 70 13.54 -7.07 -7.72
CA ASP A 70 13.86 -5.67 -7.37
C ASP A 70 13.27 -4.68 -8.41
N ALA A 71 13.34 -5.01 -9.71
CA ALA A 71 12.77 -4.18 -10.78
C ALA A 71 11.23 -4.15 -10.76
N GLU A 72 10.58 -5.28 -10.49
CA GLU A 72 9.12 -5.36 -10.33
C GLU A 72 8.65 -4.51 -9.14
N ARG A 73 9.35 -4.61 -8.01
CA ARG A 73 9.10 -3.80 -6.81
C ARG A 73 9.16 -2.32 -7.12
N ASP A 74 10.22 -1.88 -7.79
CA ASP A 74 10.41 -0.48 -8.17
C ASP A 74 9.34 0.01 -9.15
N PHE A 75 8.91 -0.85 -10.08
CA PHE A 75 7.80 -0.56 -10.98
C PHE A 75 6.50 -0.36 -10.20
N LEU A 76 6.16 -1.28 -9.28
CA LEU A 76 4.94 -1.21 -8.48
C LEU A 76 4.91 0.06 -7.61
N VAL A 77 6.01 0.38 -6.93
CA VAL A 77 6.12 1.62 -6.13
C VAL A 77 5.90 2.87 -6.98
N ARG A 78 6.43 2.91 -8.21
CA ARG A 78 6.23 4.03 -9.13
C ARG A 78 4.79 4.15 -9.60
N GLU A 79 4.12 3.04 -9.92
CA GLU A 79 2.72 3.11 -10.33
C GLU A 79 1.79 3.53 -9.19
N LEU A 80 2.04 3.05 -7.97
CA LEU A 80 1.30 3.51 -6.79
C LEU A 80 1.44 5.01 -6.59
N ALA A 81 2.65 5.52 -6.76
CA ALA A 81 2.91 6.94 -6.66
C ALA A 81 2.15 7.76 -7.74
N ARG A 82 1.79 7.17 -8.88
CA ARG A 82 1.03 7.83 -9.96
C ARG A 82 -0.49 7.71 -9.77
N ALA A 83 -0.97 6.53 -9.40
CA ALA A 83 -2.40 6.26 -9.23
C ALA A 83 -3.02 7.05 -8.07
N PHE A 84 -2.26 7.29 -6.99
CA PHE A 84 -2.73 7.99 -5.80
C PHE A 84 -2.28 9.48 -5.73
N ASP A 85 -1.91 10.09 -6.86
CA ASP A 85 -1.23 11.41 -6.96
C ASP A 85 -2.10 12.66 -6.68
N LEU A 86 -3.08 12.57 -5.76
CA LEU A 86 -3.87 13.72 -5.32
C LEU A 86 -3.15 14.58 -4.25
N GLY A 87 -1.89 14.28 -3.90
CA GLY A 87 -1.18 14.93 -2.78
C GLY A 87 0.35 14.90 -2.86
N GLY A 88 0.95 15.28 -4.00
CA GLY A 88 2.36 15.06 -4.41
C GLY A 88 3.53 15.30 -3.43
N ARG A 89 3.33 15.85 -2.22
CA ARG A 89 4.31 15.93 -1.12
C ARG A 89 4.26 14.69 -0.22
N ASP A 90 3.07 14.25 0.16
CA ASP A 90 2.85 13.00 0.91
C ASP A 90 3.32 11.77 0.10
N ARG A 91 3.24 11.86 -1.24
CA ARG A 91 3.75 10.84 -2.18
C ARG A 91 5.24 10.50 -2.01
N ARG A 92 6.13 11.52 -1.94
CA ARG A 92 7.58 11.26 -1.81
C ARG A 92 7.93 10.73 -0.43
N ALA A 93 7.23 11.19 0.60
CA ALA A 93 7.38 10.68 1.96
C ALA A 93 6.91 9.22 2.06
N ALA A 94 5.76 8.89 1.46
CA ALA A 94 5.22 7.53 1.43
C ALA A 94 6.14 6.56 0.68
N SER A 95 6.65 6.93 -0.50
CA SER A 95 7.58 6.06 -1.25
C SER A 95 8.94 5.91 -0.58
N ALA A 96 9.44 6.94 0.11
CA ALA A 96 10.64 6.81 0.94
C ALA A 96 10.40 5.92 2.16
N SER A 97 9.25 6.09 2.84
CA SER A 97 8.86 5.30 4.00
C SER A 97 8.68 3.83 3.66
N GLU A 98 8.06 3.50 2.52
CA GLU A 98 7.87 2.11 2.09
C GLU A 98 9.22 1.46 1.72
N ARG A 99 10.11 2.21 1.05
CA ARG A 99 11.47 1.72 0.79
C ARG A 99 12.27 1.50 2.08
N ALA A 100 12.17 2.40 3.04
CA ALA A 100 12.80 2.25 4.35
C ALA A 100 12.24 1.02 5.07
N ARG A 101 10.91 0.86 5.14
CA ARG A 101 10.24 -0.29 5.76
C ARG A 101 10.73 -1.62 5.17
N ALA A 102 10.76 -1.73 3.84
CA ALA A 102 11.23 -2.93 3.16
C ALA A 102 12.71 -3.21 3.47
N SER A 103 13.57 -2.19 3.35
CA SER A 103 15.01 -2.32 3.64
C SER A 103 15.26 -2.76 5.09
N VAL A 104 14.53 -2.20 6.05
CA VAL A 104 14.62 -2.54 7.47
C VAL A 104 14.12 -3.95 7.72
N THR A 105 12.96 -4.33 7.15
CA THR A 105 12.40 -5.68 7.27
C THR A 105 13.39 -6.73 6.77
N ARG A 106 13.99 -6.49 5.60
CA ARG A 106 15.01 -7.37 5.04
C ARG A 106 16.24 -7.49 5.94
N ALA A 107 16.76 -6.36 6.43
CA ALA A 107 17.93 -6.36 7.30
C ALA A 107 17.68 -7.14 8.60
N ILE A 108 16.50 -6.98 9.20
CA ILE A 108 16.10 -7.70 10.42
C ILE A 108 15.98 -9.21 10.15
N ARG A 109 15.32 -9.61 9.07
CA ARG A 109 15.18 -11.04 8.71
C ARG A 109 16.52 -11.70 8.44
N GLN A 110 17.40 -11.05 7.68
CA GLN A 110 18.75 -11.54 7.44
C GLN A 110 19.55 -11.66 8.74
N ALA A 111 19.44 -10.70 9.65
CA ALA A 111 20.09 -10.78 10.95
C ALA A 111 19.58 -11.98 11.76
N MET A 112 18.26 -12.19 11.83
CA MET A 112 17.67 -13.34 12.53
C MET A 112 18.07 -14.68 11.89
N ALA A 113 18.15 -14.76 10.55
CA ALA A 113 18.58 -15.95 9.84
C ALA A 113 20.04 -16.30 10.19
N ARG A 114 20.95 -15.32 10.11
CA ARG A 114 22.38 -15.51 10.49
C ARG A 114 22.55 -15.88 11.96
N VAL A 115 21.75 -15.32 12.85
CA VAL A 115 21.72 -15.74 14.26
C VAL A 115 21.24 -17.20 14.38
N GLY A 116 20.24 -17.60 13.61
CA GLY A 116 19.71 -18.96 13.58
C GLY A 116 20.72 -20.00 13.08
N GLU A 117 21.61 -19.65 12.14
CA GLU A 117 22.69 -20.52 11.66
C GLU A 117 23.65 -20.93 12.80
N HIS A 118 23.93 -20.01 13.73
CA HIS A 118 24.82 -20.26 14.86
C HIS A 118 24.08 -20.73 16.12
N HIS A 119 22.83 -20.29 16.31
CA HIS A 119 22.00 -20.61 17.46
C HIS A 119 20.53 -20.78 17.05
N PRO A 120 20.11 -21.99 16.64
CA PRO A 120 18.77 -22.23 16.10
C PRO A 120 17.64 -21.79 17.02
N GLN A 121 17.72 -22.11 18.32
CA GLN A 121 16.70 -21.75 19.31
C GLN A 121 16.54 -20.23 19.48
N LEU A 122 17.63 -19.46 19.35
CA LEU A 122 17.58 -18.00 19.45
C LEU A 122 16.97 -17.41 18.17
N GLY A 123 17.34 -17.94 16.99
CA GLY A 123 16.70 -17.56 15.73
C GLY A 123 15.18 -17.78 15.76
N GLU A 124 14.73 -18.95 16.24
CA GLU A 124 13.31 -19.27 16.39
C GLU A 124 12.59 -18.41 17.45
N TYR A 125 13.30 -18.02 18.51
CA TYR A 125 12.77 -17.09 19.49
C TYR A 125 12.56 -15.70 18.89
N LEU A 126 13.56 -15.17 18.19
CA LEU A 126 13.50 -13.85 17.56
C LEU A 126 12.43 -13.79 16.48
N SER A 127 12.28 -14.84 15.66
CA SER A 127 11.24 -14.88 14.63
C SER A 127 9.82 -14.86 15.20
N ARG A 128 9.61 -15.45 16.39
CA ARG A 128 8.32 -15.46 17.09
C ARG A 128 7.99 -14.14 17.78
N THR A 129 9.01 -13.44 18.28
CA THR A 129 8.85 -12.27 19.15
C THR A 129 9.06 -10.94 18.43
N ILE A 130 9.81 -10.89 17.34
CA ILE A 130 9.96 -9.67 16.53
C ILE A 130 8.80 -9.55 15.54
N ARG A 131 8.21 -8.37 15.47
CA ARG A 131 7.21 -7.99 14.47
C ARG A 131 7.77 -6.88 13.61
N THR A 132 7.87 -7.14 12.30
CA THR A 132 8.18 -6.14 11.29
C THR A 132 6.87 -5.69 10.62
N GLY A 133 6.73 -4.39 10.41
CA GLY A 133 5.52 -3.76 9.90
C GLY A 133 5.79 -2.30 9.61
N THR A 134 4.79 -1.43 9.75
CA THR A 134 5.01 0.03 9.69
C THR A 134 5.99 0.48 10.79
N HIS A 135 5.96 -0.22 11.92
CA HIS A 135 6.91 -0.09 13.01
C HIS A 135 7.51 -1.47 13.31
N CYS A 136 8.75 -1.49 13.79
CA CYS A 136 9.38 -2.70 14.29
C CYS A 136 9.16 -2.78 15.80
N ALA A 137 8.73 -3.94 16.29
CA ALA A 137 8.48 -4.16 17.71
C ALA A 137 9.05 -5.50 18.17
N TYR A 138 9.59 -5.52 19.39
CA TYR A 138 9.94 -6.75 20.10
C TYR A 138 8.83 -7.04 21.12
N CYS A 139 8.11 -8.14 20.89
CA CYS A 139 6.96 -8.58 21.64
C CYS A 139 7.24 -9.96 22.25
N PRO A 140 8.02 -10.03 23.33
CA PRO A 140 8.23 -11.29 24.06
C PRO A 140 6.95 -11.75 24.74
N ASP A 141 6.81 -13.06 24.97
CA ASP A 141 5.73 -13.57 25.82
C ASP A 141 5.93 -13.03 27.25
N PRO A 142 4.97 -12.28 27.83
CA PRO A 142 5.08 -11.77 29.19
C PRO A 142 5.25 -12.87 30.24
N ARG A 143 4.83 -14.10 29.93
CA ARG A 143 4.91 -15.27 30.82
C ARG A 143 6.25 -16.01 30.72
N ALA A 144 7.07 -15.68 29.72
CA ALA A 144 8.41 -16.23 29.53
C ALA A 144 9.41 -15.10 29.25
N PRO A 145 9.71 -14.25 30.27
CA PRO A 145 10.65 -13.16 30.10
C PRO A 145 12.03 -13.71 29.75
N ALA A 146 12.66 -13.14 28.73
CA ALA A 146 14.00 -13.54 28.38
C ALA A 146 14.98 -12.99 29.43
N GLY A 147 15.62 -13.89 30.17
CA GLY A 147 16.50 -13.58 31.31
C GLY A 147 17.86 -13.02 30.89
N TRP A 148 17.87 -11.93 30.13
CA TRP A 148 19.10 -11.25 29.73
C TRP A 148 19.65 -10.41 30.90
N GLN A 149 20.95 -10.52 31.15
CA GLN A 149 21.72 -9.56 31.96
C GLN A 149 22.65 -8.79 31.03
N VAL A 150 22.68 -7.46 31.18
CA VAL A 150 23.53 -6.54 30.42
C VAL A 150 24.80 -6.26 31.20
#